data_AF-A0A932YGV8-F1
#
_entry.id   AF-A0A932YGV8-F1
#
_cell.length_a   1.000
_cell.length_b   1.000
_cell.length_c   1.000
_cell.angle_alpha   90.00
_cell.angle_beta   90.00
_cell.angle_gamma   90.00
#
_symmetry.space_group_name_H-M   'P 1'
#
loop_
_entity.id
_entity.type
_entity.pdbx_description
1 polymer ?
#
loop_
_entity_poly.entity_id
_entity_poly.type
_entity_poly.pdbx_seq_one_letter_code
_entity_poly.pdbx_strand_id
1 'polypeptide(L)'
;MESFPQYMLKGSRGPHIALLQAVLCGLGYGGEDLVVVSQYYSAATTLGVACFQKSCGLPRDGHLDTETRCALDELCGFNFEAACRVVPGTTVFVQPDGSEISWTSPAGQVAMVQTAYSGRSSGYSGGYWE
;
A
#
# COMPACT_ATOMS: atom_id res chain seq x y z
N MET A 1 -0.52 -1.89 16.87
CA MET A 1 0.07 -1.71 15.52
C MET A 1 -1.08 -1.74 14.54
N GLU A 2 -1.31 -0.67 13.80
CA GLU A 2 -2.42 -0.64 12.83
C GLU A 2 -2.11 -1.62 11.69
N SER A 3 -3.04 -2.51 11.39
CA SER A 3 -2.89 -3.49 10.30
C SER A 3 -2.91 -2.75 8.96
N PHE A 4 -2.07 -3.18 8.01
CA PHE A 4 -2.13 -2.67 6.65
C PHE A 4 -3.50 -3.03 6.02
N PRO A 5 -4.13 -2.13 5.25
CA PRO A 5 -5.44 -2.41 4.66
C PRO A 5 -5.37 -3.60 3.70
N GLN A 6 -6.23 -4.60 3.90
CA GLN A 6 -6.20 -5.83 3.10
C GLN A 6 -6.77 -5.65 1.69
N TYR A 7 -7.70 -4.71 1.53
CA TYR A 7 -8.37 -4.44 0.26
C TYR A 7 -8.04 -3.03 -0.24
N MET A 8 -7.89 -2.91 -1.56
CA MET A 8 -7.90 -1.64 -2.25
C MET A 8 -8.82 -1.76 -3.47
N LEU A 9 -9.87 -0.95 -3.47
CA LEU A 9 -10.96 -1.01 -4.44
C LEU A 9 -11.10 0.30 -5.21
N LYS A 10 -12.01 0.30 -6.19
CA LYS A 10 -12.45 1.50 -6.89
C LYS A 10 -12.84 2.59 -5.90
N GLY A 11 -12.33 3.81 -6.12
CA GLY A 11 -12.54 4.95 -5.21
C GLY A 11 -11.41 5.17 -4.20
N SER A 12 -10.50 4.20 -4.05
CA SER A 12 -9.24 4.40 -3.32
C SER A 12 -8.41 5.49 -3.99
N ARG A 13 -7.71 6.31 -3.20
CA ARG A 13 -6.94 7.47 -3.71
C ARG A 13 -5.68 7.76 -2.91
N GLY A 14 -4.59 8.08 -3.61
CA GLY A 14 -3.28 8.40 -3.04
C GLY A 14 -2.08 7.81 -3.78
N PRO A 15 -0.85 8.16 -3.36
CA PRO A 15 0.38 7.84 -4.08
C PRO A 15 0.65 6.34 -4.22
N HIS A 16 0.18 5.52 -3.28
CA HIS A 16 0.36 4.07 -3.36
C HIS A 16 -0.36 3.44 -4.55
N ILE A 17 -1.47 4.03 -5.01
CA ILE A 17 -2.18 3.55 -6.20
C ILE A 17 -1.37 3.80 -7.47
N ALA A 18 -0.60 4.89 -7.52
CA ALA A 18 0.30 5.14 -8.64
C ALA A 18 1.38 4.05 -8.77
N LEU A 19 1.85 3.47 -7.66
CA LEU A 19 2.79 2.34 -7.68
C LEU A 19 2.17 1.11 -8.34
N LEU A 20 0.95 0.75 -7.94
CA LEU A 20 0.21 -0.35 -8.56
C LEU A 20 0.00 -0.10 -10.06
N GLN A 21 -0.43 1.11 -10.42
CA GLN A 21 -0.68 1.50 -11.80
C GLN A 21 0.59 1.40 -12.66
N ALA A 22 1.74 1.83 -12.12
CA ALA A 22 3.03 1.73 -12.79
C ALA A 22 3.45 0.27 -13.01
N VAL A 23 3.26 -0.60 -12.01
CA VAL A 23 3.59 -2.03 -12.12
C VAL A 23 2.69 -2.72 -13.14
N LEU A 24 1.38 -2.49 -13.11
CA LEU A 24 0.44 -3.06 -14.09
C LEU A 24 0.77 -2.61 -15.51
N CYS A 25 1.17 -1.35 -15.68
CA CYS A 25 1.63 -0.82 -16.97
C CYS A 25 2.93 -1.52 -17.42
N GLY A 26 3.92 -1.64 -16.54
CA GLY A 26 5.19 -2.33 -16.83
C GLY A 26 5.03 -3.81 -17.16
N LEU A 27 4.04 -4.48 -16.58
CA LEU A 27 3.70 -5.88 -16.87
C LEU A 27 2.87 -6.05 -18.16
N GLY A 28 2.48 -4.97 -18.82
CA GLY A 28 1.66 -5.01 -20.04
C GLY A 28 0.16 -5.18 -19.81
N TYR A 29 -0.30 -5.22 -18.55
CA TYR A 29 -1.73 -5.23 -18.20
C TYR A 29 -2.38 -3.84 -18.26
N GLY A 30 -1.58 -2.80 -18.44
CA GLY A 30 -2.02 -1.40 -18.53
C GLY A 30 -2.12 -0.83 -19.94
N GLY A 31 -2.12 -1.68 -20.99
CA GLY A 31 -1.95 -1.31 -22.41
C GLY A 31 -2.54 0.04 -22.83
N GLU A 32 -1.78 0.78 -23.65
CA GLU A 32 -1.87 2.17 -24.21
C GLU A 32 -2.92 3.20 -23.69
N ASP A 33 -4.07 2.80 -23.17
CA ASP A 33 -5.15 3.67 -22.67
C ASP A 33 -5.83 3.14 -21.37
N LEU A 34 -5.44 1.95 -20.87
CA LEU A 34 -6.19 1.24 -19.83
C LEU A 34 -5.82 1.64 -18.40
N VAL A 35 -4.62 2.16 -18.13
CA VAL A 35 -4.23 2.56 -16.78
C VAL A 35 -3.45 3.87 -16.81
N VAL A 36 -4.15 4.98 -16.49
CA VAL A 36 -3.52 6.28 -16.30
C VAL A 36 -3.01 6.39 -14.86
N VAL A 37 -1.70 6.63 -14.70
CA VAL A 37 -1.07 6.91 -13.41
C VAL A 37 -1.63 8.21 -12.85
N SER A 38 -2.69 8.08 -12.06
CA SER A 38 -3.52 9.21 -11.61
C SER A 38 -3.68 9.24 -10.09
N GLN A 39 -3.07 8.28 -9.37
CA GLN A 39 -3.25 8.08 -7.93
C GLN A 39 -4.70 7.74 -7.53
N TYR A 40 -5.60 7.53 -8.49
CA TYR A 40 -6.98 7.14 -8.25
C TYR A 40 -7.20 5.73 -8.77
N TYR A 41 -7.82 4.90 -7.94
CA TYR A 41 -8.26 3.58 -8.35
C TYR A 41 -9.54 3.73 -9.18
N SER A 42 -9.34 4.04 -10.46
CA SER A 42 -10.40 4.28 -11.44
C SER A 42 -10.92 2.98 -12.02
N ALA A 43 -11.99 3.05 -12.83
CA ALA A 43 -12.48 1.89 -13.58
C ALA A 43 -11.40 1.27 -14.48
N ALA A 44 -10.51 2.10 -15.02
CA ALA A 44 -9.39 1.69 -15.83
C ALA A 44 -8.39 0.83 -15.01
N THR A 45 -8.08 1.27 -13.78
CA THR A 45 -7.25 0.50 -12.83
C THR A 45 -7.91 -0.82 -12.43
N THR A 46 -9.22 -0.80 -12.15
CA THR A 46 -10.00 -2.01 -11.88
C THR A 46 -9.89 -3.02 -13.03
N LEU A 47 -9.98 -2.56 -14.29
CA LEU A 47 -9.82 -3.43 -15.45
C LEU A 47 -8.40 -4.00 -15.58
N GLY A 48 -7.37 -3.20 -15.33
CA GLY A 48 -5.97 -3.68 -15.32
C GLY A 48 -5.75 -4.77 -14.27
N VAL A 49 -6.25 -4.57 -13.05
CA VAL A 49 -6.17 -5.58 -11.97
C VAL A 49 -6.99 -6.83 -12.30
N ALA A 50 -8.19 -6.66 -12.85
CA ALA A 50 -9.00 -7.77 -13.34
C ALA A 50 -8.27 -8.60 -14.42
N CYS A 51 -7.60 -7.95 -15.39
CA CYS A 51 -6.83 -8.67 -16.40
C CYS A 51 -5.65 -9.44 -15.78
N PHE A 52 -4.95 -8.83 -14.83
CA PHE A 52 -3.88 -9.48 -14.07
C PHE A 52 -4.41 -10.71 -13.30
N GLN A 53 -5.48 -10.54 -12.52
CA GLN A 53 -6.12 -11.61 -11.76
C GLN A 53 -6.51 -12.79 -12.66
N LYS A 54 -7.11 -12.50 -13.82
CA LYS A 54 -7.46 -13.53 -14.81
C LYS A 54 -6.22 -14.31 -15.27
N SER A 55 -5.08 -13.64 -15.47
CA SER A 55 -3.84 -14.30 -15.87
C SER A 55 -3.25 -15.17 -14.77
N CYS A 56 -3.45 -14.80 -13.50
CA CYS A 56 -3.01 -15.57 -12.34
C CYS A 56 -4.01 -16.65 -11.90
N GLY A 57 -5.16 -16.80 -12.58
CA GLY A 57 -6.22 -17.73 -12.19
C GLY A 57 -7.02 -17.30 -10.95
N LEU A 58 -6.94 -16.03 -10.58
CA LEU A 58 -7.65 -15.44 -9.44
C LEU A 58 -9.05 -14.93 -9.86
N PRO A 59 -9.96 -14.72 -8.88
CA PRO A 59 -11.24 -14.07 -9.11
C PRO A 59 -11.09 -12.70 -9.78
N ARG A 60 -11.87 -12.46 -10.84
CA ARG A 60 -11.77 -11.24 -11.67
C ARG A 60 -12.62 -10.09 -11.12
N ASP A 61 -12.47 -9.81 -9.84
CA ASP A 61 -13.22 -8.75 -9.15
C ASP A 61 -12.60 -7.36 -9.35
N GLY A 62 -11.34 -7.30 -9.81
CA GLY A 62 -10.62 -6.04 -10.02
C GLY A 62 -10.32 -5.33 -8.70
N HIS A 63 -10.22 -6.10 -7.62
CA HIS A 63 -9.88 -5.68 -6.28
C HIS A 63 -8.43 -6.04 -5.98
N LEU A 64 -7.69 -5.16 -5.30
CA LEU A 64 -6.34 -5.52 -4.85
C LEU A 64 -6.38 -6.01 -3.40
N ASP A 65 -6.73 -7.27 -3.25
CA ASP A 65 -6.71 -8.05 -2.01
C ASP A 65 -5.32 -8.69 -1.73
N THR A 66 -5.21 -9.42 -0.62
CA THR A 66 -3.96 -10.08 -0.20
C THR A 66 -3.49 -11.15 -1.17
N GLU A 67 -4.37 -11.96 -1.76
CA GLU A 67 -3.98 -12.97 -2.76
C GLU A 67 -3.47 -12.30 -4.04
N THR A 68 -4.16 -11.26 -4.50
CA THR A 68 -3.72 -10.49 -5.67
C THR A 68 -2.34 -9.84 -5.45
N ARG A 69 -2.05 -9.38 -4.23
CA ARG A 69 -0.71 -8.85 -3.87
C ARG A 69 0.36 -9.94 -3.82
N CYS A 70 0.02 -11.09 -3.25
CA CYS A 70 0.91 -12.25 -3.24
C CYS A 70 1.25 -12.67 -4.67
N ALA A 71 0.26 -12.70 -5.56
CA ALA A 71 0.49 -13.00 -6.97
C ALA A 71 1.40 -11.97 -7.67
N LEU A 72 1.35 -10.68 -7.30
CA LEU A 72 2.28 -9.67 -7.83
C LEU A 72 3.72 -9.91 -7.34
N ASP A 73 3.87 -10.25 -6.07
CA ASP A 73 5.16 -10.61 -5.47
C ASP A 73 5.76 -11.86 -6.14
N GLU A 74 4.96 -12.91 -6.31
CA GLU A 74 5.39 -14.16 -6.97
C GLU A 74 5.68 -13.97 -8.47
N LEU A 75 4.87 -13.18 -9.18
CA LEU A 75 5.03 -13.01 -10.63
C LEU A 75 6.21 -12.10 -11.00
N CYS A 76 6.42 -11.02 -10.24
CA CYS A 76 7.38 -9.98 -10.63
C CYS A 76 8.26 -9.45 -9.48
N GLY A 77 8.19 -10.06 -8.29
CA GLY A 77 8.95 -9.64 -7.11
C GLY A 77 8.46 -8.33 -6.50
N PHE A 78 7.27 -7.86 -6.87
CA PHE A 78 6.73 -6.59 -6.41
C PHE A 78 5.93 -6.74 -5.12
N ASN A 79 6.60 -6.50 -3.99
CA ASN A 79 5.94 -6.46 -2.70
C ASN A 79 5.24 -5.12 -2.45
N PHE A 80 3.93 -5.06 -2.74
CA PHE A 80 3.14 -3.84 -2.62
C PHE A 80 3.11 -3.24 -1.21
N GLU A 81 2.98 -4.09 -0.17
CA GLU A 81 2.95 -3.61 1.21
C GLU A 81 4.28 -2.97 1.62
N ALA A 82 5.40 -3.61 1.31
CA ALA A 82 6.72 -3.06 1.56
C ALA A 82 6.93 -1.75 0.79
N ALA A 83 6.50 -1.68 -0.47
CA ALA A 83 6.55 -0.47 -1.27
C ALA A 83 5.75 0.67 -0.63
N CYS A 84 4.57 0.38 -0.08
CA CYS A 84 3.76 1.38 0.63
C CYS A 84 4.42 1.88 1.91
N ARG A 85 5.19 1.04 2.59
CA ARG A 85 5.90 1.43 3.82
C ARG A 85 7.06 2.38 3.58
N VAL A 86 7.66 2.37 2.39
CA VAL A 86 8.82 3.21 2.04
C VAL A 86 8.46 4.46 1.26
N VAL A 87 7.34 4.46 0.53
CA VAL A 87 6.88 5.63 -0.22
C VAL A 87 6.12 6.56 0.72
N PRO A 88 6.55 7.83 0.89
CA PRO A 88 5.86 8.76 1.77
C PRO A 88 4.49 9.16 1.18
N GLY A 89 3.52 9.32 2.07
CA GLY A 89 2.21 9.85 1.73
C GLY A 89 1.06 9.11 2.42
N THR A 90 -0.12 9.70 2.30
CA THR A 90 -1.37 9.14 2.82
C THR A 90 -2.18 8.62 1.65
N THR A 91 -2.69 7.40 1.76
CA THR A 91 -3.61 6.82 0.79
C THR A 91 -4.87 6.39 1.52
N VAL A 92 -6.02 6.70 0.92
CA VAL A 92 -7.32 6.23 1.38
C VAL A 92 -7.64 4.95 0.64
N PHE A 93 -7.83 3.88 1.40
CA PHE A 93 -8.15 2.53 0.93
C PHE A 93 -9.63 2.27 1.17
N VAL A 94 -10.39 2.07 0.10
CA VAL A 94 -11.80 1.70 0.19
C VAL A 94 -11.91 0.18 0.38
N GLN A 95 -12.71 -0.25 1.35
CA GLN A 95 -12.96 -1.64 1.70
C GLN A 95 -14.30 -2.16 1.11
N PRO A 96 -14.52 -3.50 1.06
CA PRO A 96 -15.74 -4.06 0.45
C PRO A 96 -17.03 -3.68 1.16
N ASP A 97 -16.96 -3.37 2.47
CA ASP A 97 -18.08 -2.86 3.25
C ASP A 97 -18.37 -1.36 3.02
N GLY A 98 -17.55 -0.70 2.20
CA GLY A 98 -17.64 0.73 1.91
C GLY A 98 -16.87 1.62 2.90
N SER A 99 -16.26 1.06 3.95
CA SER A 99 -15.39 1.83 4.82
C SER A 99 -14.13 2.33 4.10
N GLU A 100 -13.66 3.50 4.52
CA GLU A 100 -12.46 4.12 4.01
C GLU A 100 -11.39 4.13 5.09
N ILE A 101 -10.27 3.44 4.85
CA ILE A 101 -9.12 3.44 5.75
C ILE A 101 -8.08 4.40 5.21
N SER A 102 -7.81 5.48 5.95
CA SER A 102 -6.70 6.38 5.66
C SER A 102 -5.42 5.83 6.25
N TRP A 103 -4.56 5.27 5.40
CA TRP A 103 -3.28 4.73 5.84
C TRP A 103 -2.14 5.65 5.39
N THR A 104 -1.27 6.00 6.34
CA THR A 104 -0.13 6.88 6.11
C THR A 104 1.16 6.09 6.24
N SER A 105 2.05 6.25 5.28
CA SER A 105 3.34 5.57 5.28
C SER A 105 4.17 5.93 6.51
N PRO A 106 4.68 4.92 7.25
CA PRO A 106 5.55 5.14 8.39
C PRO A 106 6.89 5.78 8.00
N ALA A 107 7.35 5.63 6.74
CA ALA A 107 8.52 6.38 6.25
C ALA A 107 8.32 7.91 6.27
N GLY A 108 7.07 8.38 6.24
CA GLY A 108 6.74 9.79 6.49
C GLY A 108 6.57 10.16 7.97
N GLN A 109 6.32 9.18 8.86
CA GLN A 109 6.14 9.40 10.30
C GLN A 109 7.44 9.27 11.11
N VAL A 110 8.49 8.61 10.60
CA VAL A 110 9.81 8.60 11.29
C VAL A 110 10.46 9.98 11.41
N ALA A 111 9.89 11.02 10.77
CA ALA A 111 10.25 12.41 11.00
C ALA A 111 9.45 13.10 12.14
N MET A 112 8.38 12.51 12.67
CA MET A 112 7.54 13.13 13.72
C MET A 112 7.30 12.28 14.98
N VAL A 113 7.76 11.02 15.05
CA VAL A 113 7.70 10.22 16.28
C VAL A 113 9.08 10.05 16.92
N GLN A 114 9.68 11.17 17.35
CA GLN A 114 10.72 11.17 18.39
C GLN A 114 10.29 11.96 19.64
N THR A 115 9.00 11.98 19.95
CA THR A 115 8.55 12.32 21.31
C THR A 115 7.55 11.27 21.79
N ALA A 116 7.79 10.78 23.00
CA ALA A 116 6.98 9.85 23.77
C ALA A 116 7.17 8.34 23.52
N TYR A 117 8.42 7.86 23.71
CA TYR A 117 8.60 6.70 24.59
C TYR A 117 8.52 7.21 26.05
N SER A 118 7.31 7.33 26.57
CA SER A 118 7.06 7.43 28.02
C SER A 118 6.56 6.06 28.47
N GLY A 119 7.17 5.30 29.37
CA GLY A 119 8.39 5.41 30.14
C GLY A 119 8.43 4.13 30.99
N ARG A 120 9.61 3.66 31.37
CA ARG A 120 9.75 2.81 32.55
C ARG A 120 10.97 3.24 33.33
N SER A 121 10.68 3.94 34.41
CA SER A 121 11.57 4.21 35.51
C SER A 121 12.11 2.87 36.06
N SER A 122 13.43 2.71 36.05
CA SER A 122 14.16 1.92 37.05
C SER A 122 15.64 2.28 36.93
N GLY A 123 16.18 2.80 38.03
CA GLY A 123 17.44 3.52 38.05
C GLY A 123 18.67 2.67 37.80
N TYR A 124 19.74 3.38 37.45
CA TYR A 124 21.09 3.01 37.83
C TYR A 124 21.85 4.27 38.23
N SER A 125 22.51 4.16 39.37
CA SER A 125 23.19 5.18 40.14
C SER A 125 24.68 5.23 39.78
N GLY A 126 25.30 6.41 39.91
CA GLY A 126 26.76 6.59 39.98
C GLY A 126 27.41 6.91 38.62
N GLY A 127 28.35 7.85 38.49
CA GLY A 127 29.09 8.58 39.49
C GLY A 127 29.91 9.70 38.83
N TYR A 128 30.33 10.60 39.69
CA TYR A 128 31.12 11.82 39.49
C TYR A 128 32.56 11.51 39.00
N TRP A 129 33.05 12.31 38.06
CA TRP A 129 34.43 12.79 37.97
C TRP A 129 34.26 14.22 37.42
N GLU A 130 34.51 15.27 38.20
CA GLU A 130 35.82 15.85 38.53
C GLU A 130 35.96 16.25 40.01
#